data_AF-A0A5C5XIR2-F1
#
_entry.id   AF-A0A5C5XIR2-F1
#
_cell.length_a   1.000
_cell.length_b   1.000
_cell.length_c   1.000
_cell.angle_alpha   90.00
_cell.angle_beta   90.00
_cell.angle_gamma   90.00
#
_symmetry.space_group_name_H-M   'P 1'
#
loop_
_entity.id
_entity.type
_entity.pdbx_description
1 polymer ?
#
loop_
_entity_poly.entity_id
_entity_poly.type
_entity_poly.pdbx_seq_one_letter_code
_entity_poly.pdbx_strand_id
1 'polypeptide(L)'
;MKFAILALTVGVAAGLSSSPLQAEDKAGWIDLLPENKLETHWQTKGNWSINDEGVVTLTPRPGESGWTRYDSYLWLNKQHRNFACSFEYQVGEHGNSGFYFHVADLTNPVQQGIEVQIYDSHGQEKLTDHTSGGVIPKIPPTAQNAKPAGEWNHFEIICKDDQLTVILNEKVVNEVDLSQGPLASRPKTGYIGFQDHGLPLMLQKIKLRELP
;
A
#
# COMPACT_ATOMS: atom_id res chain seq x y z
N MET A 1 -39.89 22.56 55.63
CA MET A 1 -39.87 22.38 54.17
C MET A 1 -38.45 22.64 53.65
N LYS A 2 -37.70 21.58 53.32
CA LYS A 2 -36.46 21.62 52.53
C LYS A 2 -36.48 20.37 51.65
N PHE A 3 -36.64 20.55 50.35
CA PHE A 3 -36.48 19.48 49.36
C PHE A 3 -35.06 19.55 48.81
N ALA A 4 -34.32 18.45 48.91
CA ALA A 4 -33.05 18.27 48.23
C ALA A 4 -33.32 17.61 46.88
N ILE A 5 -32.87 18.23 45.79
CA ILE A 5 -32.93 17.66 44.44
C ILE A 5 -31.60 16.94 44.20
N LEU A 6 -31.67 15.62 44.03
CA LEU A 6 -30.57 14.76 43.63
C LEU A 6 -30.48 14.77 42.10
N ALA A 7 -29.44 15.36 41.53
CA ALA A 7 -29.16 15.31 40.10
C ALA A 7 -28.45 13.99 39.77
N LEU A 8 -29.13 13.11 39.02
CA LEU A 8 -28.56 11.86 38.50
C LEU A 8 -27.95 12.15 37.13
N THR A 9 -26.62 12.24 37.04
CA THR A 9 -25.92 12.29 35.76
C THR A 9 -25.83 10.89 35.16
N VAL A 10 -26.60 10.63 34.10
CA VAL A 10 -26.46 9.43 33.26
C VAL A 10 -25.29 9.65 32.32
N GLY A 11 -24.17 8.95 32.57
CA GLY A 11 -23.07 8.86 31.63
C GLY A 11 -23.45 7.96 30.46
N VAL A 12 -23.61 8.55 29.27
CA VAL A 12 -23.71 7.78 28.03
C VAL A 12 -22.30 7.33 27.66
N ALA A 13 -22.00 6.05 27.93
CA ALA A 13 -20.83 5.41 27.37
C ALA A 13 -21.07 5.23 25.86
N ALA A 14 -20.41 6.05 25.05
CA ALA A 14 -20.35 5.84 23.60
C ALA A 14 -19.56 4.55 23.35
N GLY A 15 -20.28 3.46 23.08
CA GLY A 15 -19.67 2.23 22.59
C GLY A 15 -19.05 2.52 21.22
N LEU A 16 -17.72 2.50 21.17
CA LEU A 16 -16.98 2.42 19.91
C LEU A 16 -17.33 1.05 19.30
N SER A 17 -18.25 1.06 18.33
CA SER A 17 -18.50 -0.10 17.48
C SER A 17 -17.27 -0.30 16.60
N SER A 18 -16.35 -1.16 17.02
CA SER A 18 -15.28 -1.65 16.16
C SER A 18 -15.91 -2.38 14.97
N SER A 19 -15.67 -1.89 13.76
CA SER A 19 -16.09 -2.55 12.52
C SER A 19 -15.54 -3.98 12.49
N PRO A 20 -16.33 -4.99 12.06
CA PRO A 20 -15.91 -6.39 12.05
C PRO A 20 -14.67 -6.70 11.17
N LEU A 21 -14.21 -5.75 10.36
CA LEU A 21 -12.96 -5.85 9.59
C LEU A 21 -11.66 -5.80 10.43
N GLN A 22 -11.70 -5.26 11.65
CA GLN A 22 -10.48 -5.09 12.47
C GLN A 22 -10.16 -6.27 13.39
N ALA A 23 -11.06 -7.25 13.53
CA ALA A 23 -10.92 -8.33 14.51
C ALA A 23 -10.57 -9.71 13.90
N GLU A 24 -10.54 -9.87 12.58
CA GLU A 24 -10.17 -11.14 11.94
C GLU A 24 -8.65 -11.27 11.72
N ASP A 25 -8.03 -11.66 12.83
CA ASP A 25 -6.86 -12.53 12.97
C ASP A 25 -5.47 -11.97 12.62
N LYS A 26 -4.64 -11.83 13.68
CA LYS A 26 -3.17 -11.75 13.56
C LYS A 26 -2.58 -13.08 13.09
N ALA A 27 -3.33 -14.18 13.10
CA ALA A 27 -2.89 -15.43 12.49
C ALA A 27 -2.71 -15.27 10.97
N GLY A 28 -1.55 -15.66 10.47
CA GLY A 28 -1.25 -15.70 9.03
C GLY A 28 -0.56 -14.47 8.44
N TRP A 29 -0.41 -13.37 9.20
CA TRP A 29 0.44 -12.26 8.75
C TRP A 29 1.92 -12.64 8.90
N ILE A 30 2.65 -12.52 7.81
CA ILE A 30 4.11 -12.66 7.74
C ILE A 30 4.68 -11.24 7.77
N ASP A 31 5.57 -11.00 8.73
CA ASP A 31 6.41 -9.80 8.74
C ASP A 31 7.41 -9.91 7.58
N LEU A 32 7.40 -8.93 6.68
CA LEU A 32 8.29 -8.90 5.51
C LEU A 32 9.61 -8.19 5.80
N LEU A 33 9.83 -7.67 7.02
CA LEU A 33 11.07 -7.06 7.47
C LEU A 33 11.58 -7.69 8.79
N PRO A 34 11.64 -9.04 8.90
CA PRO A 34 11.95 -9.70 10.15
C PRO A 34 13.36 -9.31 10.62
N GLU A 35 13.49 -8.97 11.89
CA GLU A 35 14.77 -8.53 12.50
C GLU A 35 15.44 -7.38 11.73
N ASN A 36 14.66 -6.54 11.05
CA ASN A 36 15.13 -5.47 10.18
C ASN A 36 16.09 -5.95 9.07
N LYS A 37 15.85 -7.15 8.52
CA LYS A 37 16.63 -7.72 7.40
C LYS A 37 15.84 -7.71 6.11
N LEU A 38 16.16 -6.76 5.23
CA LEU A 38 15.50 -6.58 3.94
C LEU A 38 15.70 -7.79 3.02
N GLU A 39 16.90 -8.37 3.01
CA GLU A 39 17.27 -9.47 2.13
C GLU A 39 16.53 -10.79 2.42
N THR A 40 15.85 -10.91 3.56
CA THR A 40 15.12 -12.13 3.96
C THR A 40 13.99 -12.47 2.96
N HIS A 41 13.25 -11.45 2.53
CA HIS A 41 12.09 -11.63 1.66
C HIS A 41 12.19 -10.89 0.33
N TRP A 42 13.16 -9.99 0.20
CA TRP A 42 13.25 -9.05 -0.90
C TRP A 42 14.54 -9.21 -1.71
N GLN A 43 14.45 -8.85 -2.99
CA GLN A 43 15.57 -8.77 -3.92
C GLN A 43 15.49 -7.46 -4.70
N THR A 44 16.66 -6.88 -5.00
CA THR A 44 16.78 -5.64 -5.80
C THR A 44 18.22 -5.42 -6.26
N LYS A 45 18.42 -4.68 -7.36
CA LYS A 45 19.71 -4.04 -7.69
C LYS A 45 19.70 -2.52 -7.44
N GLY A 46 18.58 -2.01 -6.95
CA GLY A 46 18.39 -0.60 -6.61
C GLY A 46 19.14 -0.22 -5.35
N ASN A 47 19.01 1.03 -4.93
CA ASN A 47 19.65 1.52 -3.71
C ASN A 47 18.66 1.57 -2.55
N TRP A 48 18.23 0.38 -2.13
CA TRP A 48 17.35 0.17 -0.98
C TRP A 48 18.16 -0.27 0.22
N SER A 49 17.91 0.33 1.38
CA SER A 49 18.51 -0.05 2.66
C SER A 49 17.46 -0.07 3.75
N ILE A 50 17.75 -0.76 4.86
CA ILE A 50 16.92 -0.78 6.06
C ILE A 50 17.78 -0.34 7.25
N ASN A 51 17.21 0.46 8.16
CA ASN A 51 17.88 0.89 9.39
C ASN A 51 17.47 0.04 10.61
N ASP A 52 18.08 0.29 11.76
CA ASP A 52 17.82 -0.42 13.02
C ASP A 52 16.40 -0.20 13.58
N GLU A 53 15.64 0.74 13.03
CA GLU A 53 14.24 1.01 13.38
C GLU A 53 13.24 0.30 12.45
N GLY A 54 13.72 -0.44 11.44
CA GLY A 54 12.89 -1.15 10.48
C GLY A 54 12.35 -0.29 9.34
N VAL A 55 12.95 0.89 9.13
CA VAL A 55 12.59 1.79 8.04
C VAL A 55 13.41 1.45 6.80
N VAL A 56 12.72 0.99 5.76
CA VAL A 56 13.31 0.77 4.44
C VAL A 56 13.32 2.07 3.67
N THR A 57 14.46 2.44 3.09
CA THR A 57 14.63 3.69 2.34
C THR A 57 15.20 3.41 0.95
N LEU A 58 14.52 3.92 -0.07
CA LEU A 58 15.07 4.09 -1.41
C LEU A 58 15.84 5.42 -1.46
N THR A 59 17.13 5.37 -1.73
CA THR A 59 17.97 6.56 -1.93
C THR A 59 18.56 6.55 -3.34
N PRO A 60 17.96 7.20 -4.34
CA PRO A 60 18.49 7.18 -5.71
C PRO A 60 19.95 7.65 -5.78
N ARG A 61 20.79 6.93 -6.53
CA ARG A 61 22.19 7.30 -6.76
C ARG A 61 22.28 8.43 -7.79
N PRO A 62 23.39 9.20 -7.83
CA PRO A 62 23.59 10.22 -8.87
C PRO A 62 23.39 9.66 -10.29
N GLY A 63 22.51 10.29 -11.06
CA GLY A 63 22.17 9.88 -12.42
C GLY A 63 21.02 8.88 -12.54
N GLU A 64 20.53 8.31 -11.44
CA GLU A 64 19.34 7.46 -11.46
C GLU A 64 18.08 8.30 -11.50
N SER A 65 17.23 8.06 -12.51
CA SER A 65 15.95 8.74 -12.68
C SER A 65 15.01 7.90 -13.53
N GLY A 66 13.71 8.15 -13.36
CA GLY A 66 12.66 7.52 -14.16
C GLY A 66 12.29 6.12 -13.72
N TRP A 67 11.12 5.66 -14.20
CA TRP A 67 10.47 4.42 -13.80
C TRP A 67 10.93 3.19 -14.60
N THR A 68 11.71 3.33 -15.68
CA THR A 68 12.11 2.17 -16.51
C THR A 68 13.22 1.31 -15.89
N ARG A 69 13.61 1.59 -14.64
CA ARG A 69 14.67 0.91 -13.89
C ARG A 69 14.16 -0.35 -13.17
N TYR A 70 13.53 -1.27 -13.90
CA TYR A 70 12.77 -2.38 -13.31
C TYR A 70 13.57 -3.34 -12.44
N ASP A 71 14.86 -3.54 -12.73
CA ASP A 71 15.75 -4.35 -11.89
C ASP A 71 16.21 -3.64 -10.61
N SER A 72 15.92 -2.33 -10.50
CA SER A 72 16.14 -1.52 -9.31
C SER A 72 14.91 -1.44 -8.39
N TYR A 73 13.76 -1.95 -8.82
CA TYR A 73 12.58 -2.06 -7.97
C TYR A 73 12.86 -3.06 -6.83
N LEU A 74 12.10 -2.95 -5.75
CA LEU A 74 12.19 -3.87 -4.61
C LEU A 74 11.13 -4.96 -4.76
N TRP A 75 11.54 -6.18 -5.04
CA TRP A 75 10.62 -7.30 -5.34
C TRP A 75 10.62 -8.34 -4.24
N LEU A 76 9.45 -8.87 -3.90
CA LEU A 76 9.37 -10.10 -3.11
C LEU A 76 9.97 -11.28 -3.89
N ASN A 77 10.54 -12.23 -3.15
CA ASN A 77 11.15 -13.43 -3.71
C ASN A 77 10.12 -14.45 -4.22
N LYS A 78 8.84 -14.29 -3.86
CA LYS A 78 7.76 -15.23 -4.17
C LYS A 78 6.65 -14.54 -4.97
N GLN A 79 5.92 -15.35 -5.74
CA GLN A 79 4.71 -14.93 -6.44
C GLN A 79 3.48 -15.22 -5.59
N HIS A 80 2.48 -14.35 -5.72
CA HIS A 80 1.25 -14.37 -4.93
C HIS A 80 0.03 -14.24 -5.83
N ARG A 81 -1.04 -14.95 -5.48
CA ARG A 81 -2.35 -14.86 -6.15
C ARG A 81 -3.32 -14.05 -5.29
N ASN A 82 -3.77 -14.65 -4.20
CA ASN A 82 -4.73 -14.08 -3.26
C ASN A 82 -3.96 -13.63 -2.02
N PHE A 83 -4.01 -12.33 -1.69
CA PHE A 83 -3.24 -11.78 -0.59
C PHE A 83 -3.92 -10.57 0.05
N ALA A 84 -3.57 -10.30 1.30
CA ALA A 84 -3.68 -8.99 1.92
C ALA A 84 -2.28 -8.47 2.22
N CYS A 85 -1.96 -7.26 1.79
CA CYS A 85 -0.69 -6.58 2.06
C CYS A 85 -0.99 -5.29 2.84
N SER A 86 -0.24 -5.04 3.90
CA SER A 86 -0.34 -3.79 4.67
C SER A 86 1.06 -3.22 4.85
N PHE A 87 1.19 -1.92 4.65
CA PHE A 87 2.46 -1.21 4.83
C PHE A 87 2.21 0.27 5.08
N GLU A 88 3.18 0.91 5.71
CA GLU A 88 3.26 2.36 5.79
C GLU A 88 4.28 2.87 4.77
N TYR A 89 3.99 4.01 4.16
CA TYR A 89 4.89 4.67 3.22
C TYR A 89 4.97 6.17 3.51
N GLN A 90 6.10 6.77 3.12
CA GLN A 90 6.31 8.21 3.12
C GLN A 90 7.03 8.61 1.84
N VAL A 91 6.59 9.72 1.25
CA VAL A 91 7.20 10.36 0.09
C VAL A 91 7.47 11.83 0.39
N GLY A 92 8.46 12.41 -0.30
CA GLY A 92 8.70 13.86 -0.30
C GLY A 92 7.77 14.59 -1.28
N GLU A 93 7.94 15.92 -1.37
CA GLU A 93 7.19 16.74 -2.34
C GLU A 93 7.37 16.18 -3.76
N HIS A 94 6.26 16.04 -4.48
CA HIS A 94 6.22 15.44 -5.82
C HIS A 94 6.77 14.01 -5.93
N GLY A 95 6.92 13.32 -4.80
CA GLY A 95 7.39 11.93 -4.77
C GLY A 95 6.46 11.01 -5.54
N ASN A 96 7.05 10.05 -6.26
CA ASN A 96 6.35 9.08 -7.08
C ASN A 96 6.97 7.69 -6.89
N SER A 97 6.11 6.70 -6.70
CA SER A 97 6.44 5.29 -6.66
C SER A 97 5.16 4.48 -6.95
N GLY A 98 5.16 3.19 -6.67
CA GLY A 98 4.00 2.33 -6.86
C GLY A 98 4.15 1.02 -6.12
N PHE A 99 3.03 0.48 -5.65
CA PHE A 99 2.93 -0.89 -5.19
C PHE A 99 2.49 -1.77 -6.36
N TYR A 100 3.40 -2.59 -6.86
CA TYR A 100 3.15 -3.53 -7.94
C TYR A 100 2.70 -4.88 -7.39
N PHE A 101 1.77 -5.52 -8.07
CA PHE A 101 1.34 -6.89 -7.79
C PHE A 101 0.94 -7.62 -9.07
N HIS A 102 0.82 -8.95 -8.97
CA HIS A 102 0.57 -9.85 -10.10
C HIS A 102 1.53 -9.63 -11.27
N VAL A 103 2.79 -9.26 -10.98
CA VAL A 103 3.83 -9.08 -12.00
C VAL A 103 4.34 -10.45 -12.45
N ALA A 104 3.99 -10.91 -13.65
CA ALA A 104 4.46 -12.19 -14.18
C ALA A 104 5.90 -12.14 -14.70
N ASP A 105 6.37 -10.97 -15.14
CA ASP A 105 7.70 -10.75 -15.70
C ASP A 105 8.33 -9.46 -15.14
N LEU A 106 9.37 -9.61 -14.32
CA LEU A 106 10.08 -8.50 -13.68
C LEU A 106 10.82 -7.60 -14.67
N THR A 107 11.04 -8.05 -15.91
CA THR A 107 11.64 -7.22 -16.98
C THR A 107 10.60 -6.34 -17.70
N ASN A 108 9.32 -6.55 -17.42
CA ASN A 108 8.21 -5.81 -18.03
C ASN A 108 7.03 -5.55 -17.06
N PRO A 109 7.28 -5.03 -15.84
CA PRO A 109 6.26 -4.96 -14.78
C PRO A 109 5.06 -4.09 -15.15
N VAL A 110 5.27 -3.04 -15.96
CA VAL A 110 4.21 -2.12 -16.38
C VAL A 110 3.19 -2.78 -17.32
N GLN A 111 3.63 -3.72 -18.17
CA GLN A 111 2.71 -4.42 -19.09
C GLN A 111 2.27 -5.79 -18.55
N GLN A 112 3.02 -6.37 -17.62
CA GLN A 112 2.80 -7.71 -17.09
C GLN A 112 2.42 -7.72 -15.60
N GLY A 113 1.97 -6.61 -15.05
CA GLY A 113 1.46 -6.53 -13.68
C GLY A 113 0.41 -5.44 -13.51
N ILE A 114 0.06 -5.16 -12.27
CA ILE A 114 -0.90 -4.14 -11.85
C ILE A 114 -0.23 -3.27 -10.79
N GLU A 115 -0.51 -1.97 -10.81
CA GLU A 115 0.10 -1.00 -9.90
C GLU A 115 -1.00 -0.26 -9.12
N VAL A 116 -0.86 -0.23 -7.79
CA VAL A 116 -1.52 0.77 -6.94
C VAL A 116 -0.57 1.93 -6.76
N GLN A 117 -0.99 3.12 -7.16
CA GLN A 117 -0.14 4.30 -7.21
C GLN A 117 0.25 4.79 -5.80
N ILE A 118 1.54 5.11 -5.63
CA ILE A 118 2.09 5.85 -4.49
C ILE A 118 2.52 7.23 -4.99
N TYR A 119 1.84 8.29 -4.55
CA TYR A 119 2.13 9.64 -5.05
C TYR A 119 1.80 10.71 -4.00
N ASP A 120 2.59 11.78 -4.01
CA ASP A 120 2.28 13.02 -3.29
C ASP A 120 1.06 13.71 -3.93
N SER A 121 -0.13 13.23 -3.55
CA SER A 121 -1.42 13.62 -4.11
C SER A 121 -2.27 14.45 -3.15
N HIS A 122 -1.70 14.92 -2.04
CA HIS A 122 -2.45 15.69 -1.06
C HIS A 122 -3.02 16.97 -1.69
N GLY A 123 -4.32 17.20 -1.50
CA GLY A 123 -5.02 18.36 -2.08
C GLY A 123 -5.31 18.27 -3.58
N GLN A 124 -5.04 17.13 -4.23
CA GLN A 124 -5.37 16.94 -5.65
C GLN A 124 -6.89 16.84 -5.87
N GLU A 125 -7.46 17.76 -6.63
CA GLU A 125 -8.91 17.78 -6.93
C GLU A 125 -9.29 16.83 -8.07
N LYS A 126 -8.49 16.81 -9.14
CA LYS A 126 -8.74 15.94 -10.30
C LYS A 126 -8.08 14.59 -10.09
N LEU A 127 -8.87 13.58 -9.77
CA LEU A 127 -8.40 12.22 -9.55
C LEU A 127 -8.13 11.50 -10.88
N THR A 128 -6.98 10.86 -10.98
CA THR A 128 -6.60 9.96 -12.08
C THR A 128 -6.10 8.64 -11.49
N ASP A 129 -5.78 7.66 -12.34
CA ASP A 129 -5.08 6.45 -11.92
C ASP A 129 -3.66 6.73 -11.36
N HIS A 130 -3.12 7.92 -11.60
CA HIS A 130 -1.88 8.42 -11.01
C HIS A 130 -2.07 9.24 -9.72
N THR A 131 -3.28 9.33 -9.19
CA THR A 131 -3.53 9.76 -7.80
C THR A 131 -3.26 8.59 -6.85
N SER A 132 -2.75 8.84 -5.64
CA SER A 132 -2.46 7.74 -4.70
C SER A 132 -3.72 6.91 -4.39
N GLY A 133 -3.59 5.58 -4.47
CA GLY A 133 -4.70 4.64 -4.39
C GLY A 133 -5.42 4.38 -5.73
N GLY A 134 -5.06 5.10 -6.79
CA GLY A 134 -5.41 4.76 -8.16
C GLY A 134 -4.80 3.43 -8.58
N VAL A 135 -5.50 2.72 -9.46
CA VAL A 135 -5.08 1.42 -9.98
C VAL A 135 -4.78 1.57 -11.46
N ILE A 136 -3.52 1.32 -11.82
CA ILE A 136 -3.01 1.52 -13.16
C ILE A 136 -3.07 0.19 -13.94
N PRO A 137 -3.56 0.21 -15.20
CA PRO A 137 -4.02 1.38 -15.94
C PRO A 137 -5.51 1.75 -15.75
N LYS A 138 -5.78 3.06 -15.78
CA LYS A 138 -7.06 3.73 -16.06
C LYS A 138 -8.17 3.65 -15.00
N ILE A 139 -7.87 3.30 -13.76
CA ILE A 139 -8.87 3.24 -12.70
C ILE A 139 -8.52 4.25 -11.59
N PRO A 140 -9.05 5.47 -11.65
CA PRO A 140 -8.87 6.47 -10.59
C PRO A 140 -9.41 5.98 -9.24
N PRO A 141 -8.86 6.44 -8.11
CA PRO A 141 -9.50 6.22 -6.83
C PRO A 141 -10.81 7.03 -6.74
N THR A 142 -11.71 6.57 -5.88
CA THR A 142 -12.99 7.24 -5.60
C THR A 142 -12.83 8.43 -4.65
N ALA A 143 -11.69 8.52 -3.95
CA ALA A 143 -11.35 9.65 -3.10
C ALA A 143 -9.83 9.83 -3.00
N GLN A 144 -9.38 11.08 -2.89
CA GLN A 144 -8.05 11.41 -2.39
C GLN A 144 -8.06 11.26 -0.86
N ASN A 145 -7.12 10.50 -0.30
CA ASN A 145 -6.99 10.35 1.16
C ASN A 145 -5.52 10.29 1.62
N ALA A 146 -4.57 10.64 0.76
CA ALA A 146 -3.16 10.74 1.14
C ALA A 146 -2.91 12.00 1.98
N LYS A 147 -2.09 11.85 3.01
CA LYS A 147 -1.55 12.94 3.83
C LYS A 147 -0.49 13.73 3.06
N PRO A 148 -0.14 14.95 3.50
CA PRO A 148 0.93 15.75 2.88
C PRO A 148 2.27 15.00 2.79
N ALA A 149 3.13 15.43 1.85
CA ALA A 149 4.51 15.02 1.78
C ALA A 149 5.23 15.10 3.14
N GLY A 150 6.07 14.10 3.42
CA GLY A 150 6.76 13.95 4.70
C GLY A 150 5.93 13.30 5.82
N GLU A 151 4.64 13.03 5.60
CA GLU A 151 3.83 12.27 6.56
C GLU A 151 3.70 10.79 6.17
N TRP A 152 3.65 9.93 7.20
CA TRP A 152 3.39 8.52 7.03
C TRP A 152 1.93 8.26 6.65
N ASN A 153 1.77 7.65 5.49
CA ASN A 153 0.52 7.11 4.99
C ASN A 153 0.49 5.59 5.21
N HIS A 154 -0.70 5.02 5.33
CA HIS A 154 -0.90 3.58 5.51
C HIS A 154 -1.78 3.03 4.39
N PHE A 155 -1.30 1.99 3.72
CA PHE A 155 -2.09 1.21 2.77
C PHE A 155 -2.44 -0.16 3.37
N GLU A 156 -3.68 -0.57 3.15
CA GLU A 156 -4.07 -1.98 3.13
C GLU A 156 -4.61 -2.32 1.74
N ILE A 157 -4.03 -3.34 1.11
CA ILE A 157 -4.37 -3.79 -0.24
C ILE A 157 -4.78 -5.24 -0.14
N ILE A 158 -6.03 -5.53 -0.48
CA ILE A 158 -6.60 -6.87 -0.39
C ILE A 158 -6.97 -7.29 -1.81
N CYS A 159 -6.35 -8.36 -2.30
CA CYS A 159 -6.65 -8.97 -3.59
C CYS A 159 -7.08 -10.42 -3.34
N LYS A 160 -8.36 -10.73 -3.56
CA LYS A 160 -8.88 -12.08 -3.36
C LYS A 160 -9.88 -12.43 -4.45
N ASP A 161 -9.66 -13.54 -5.13
CA ASP A 161 -10.56 -14.05 -6.17
C ASP A 161 -10.87 -13.01 -7.24
N ASP A 162 -9.81 -12.34 -7.70
CA ASP A 162 -9.82 -11.27 -8.69
C ASP A 162 -10.56 -9.98 -8.23
N GLN A 163 -10.95 -9.87 -6.95
CA GLN A 163 -11.47 -8.63 -6.36
C GLN A 163 -10.35 -7.91 -5.59
N LEU A 164 -10.13 -6.64 -5.94
CA LEU A 164 -9.17 -5.75 -5.31
C LEU A 164 -9.90 -4.70 -4.46
N THR A 165 -9.51 -4.56 -3.20
CA THR A 165 -9.87 -3.43 -2.34
C THR A 165 -8.60 -2.68 -1.95
N VAL A 166 -8.59 -1.36 -2.15
CA VAL A 166 -7.50 -0.46 -1.75
C VAL A 166 -8.00 0.46 -0.64
N ILE A 167 -7.39 0.35 0.53
CA ILE A 167 -7.66 1.18 1.69
C ILE A 167 -6.44 2.07 1.91
N LEU A 168 -6.64 3.39 1.93
CA LEU A 168 -5.60 4.38 2.22
C LEU A 168 -6.01 5.17 3.45
N ASN A 169 -5.19 5.15 4.51
CA ASN A 169 -5.45 5.83 5.78
C ASN A 169 -6.88 5.57 6.28
N GLU A 170 -7.21 4.29 6.49
CA GLU A 170 -8.50 3.80 7.03
C GLU A 170 -9.73 4.04 6.14
N LYS A 171 -9.56 4.61 4.94
CA LYS A 171 -10.64 4.84 3.97
C LYS A 171 -10.47 3.94 2.76
N VAL A 172 -11.53 3.22 2.39
CA VAL A 172 -11.61 2.54 1.09
C VAL A 172 -11.59 3.60 -0.01
N VAL A 173 -10.55 3.59 -0.86
CA VAL A 173 -10.37 4.52 -1.97
C VAL A 173 -10.53 3.85 -3.33
N ASN A 174 -10.53 2.51 -3.38
CA ASN A 174 -10.82 1.79 -4.62
C ASN A 174 -11.36 0.38 -4.35
N GLU A 175 -12.27 -0.08 -5.20
CA GLU A 175 -12.78 -1.45 -5.26
C GLU A 175 -12.91 -1.84 -6.74
N VAL A 176 -12.22 -2.90 -7.16
CA VAL A 176 -12.03 -3.23 -8.57
C VAL A 176 -12.16 -4.73 -8.80
N ASP A 177 -12.97 -5.12 -9.79
CA ASP A 177 -12.94 -6.46 -10.37
C ASP A 177 -11.84 -6.54 -11.44
N LEU A 178 -10.74 -7.22 -11.09
CA LEU A 178 -9.57 -7.39 -11.96
C LEU A 178 -9.84 -8.25 -13.19
N SER A 179 -10.93 -9.03 -13.20
CA SER A 179 -11.34 -9.83 -14.35
C SER A 179 -12.01 -9.02 -15.47
N GLN A 180 -12.24 -7.72 -15.23
CA GLN A 180 -12.99 -6.83 -16.11
C GLN A 180 -12.15 -5.63 -16.60
N GLY A 181 -12.67 -4.98 -17.63
CA GLY A 181 -12.15 -3.70 -18.10
C GLY A 181 -10.66 -3.74 -18.52
N PRO A 182 -9.88 -2.68 -18.22
CA PRO A 182 -8.49 -2.57 -18.67
C PRO A 182 -7.53 -3.56 -18.01
N LEU A 183 -7.98 -4.27 -16.96
CA LEU A 183 -7.19 -5.23 -16.19
C LEU A 183 -7.49 -6.69 -16.56
N ALA A 184 -8.56 -6.97 -17.32
CA ALA A 184 -9.01 -8.33 -17.63
C ALA A 184 -7.95 -9.26 -18.25
N SER A 185 -6.98 -8.68 -18.98
CA SER A 185 -5.88 -9.42 -19.61
C SER A 185 -4.61 -9.51 -18.76
N ARG A 186 -4.60 -8.93 -17.56
CA ARG A 186 -3.43 -8.94 -16.67
C ARG A 186 -3.29 -10.32 -16.01
N PRO A 187 -2.06 -10.71 -15.63
CA PRO A 187 -1.87 -11.96 -14.88
C PRO A 187 -2.66 -11.95 -13.57
N LYS A 188 -3.06 -13.13 -13.11
CA LYS A 188 -3.78 -13.31 -11.82
C LYS A 188 -2.85 -13.69 -10.66
N THR A 189 -1.61 -14.02 -10.98
CA THR A 189 -0.57 -14.44 -10.04
C THR A 189 0.74 -13.83 -10.50
N GLY A 190 1.56 -13.35 -9.57
CA GLY A 190 2.87 -12.82 -9.90
C GLY A 190 3.57 -12.20 -8.71
N TYR A 191 4.70 -11.56 -8.95
CA TYR A 191 5.47 -10.88 -7.92
C TYR A 191 4.76 -9.64 -7.40
N ILE A 192 5.05 -9.33 -6.14
CA ILE A 192 4.69 -8.08 -5.47
C ILE A 192 5.96 -7.26 -5.27
N GLY A 193 5.89 -5.94 -5.40
CA GLY A 193 7.05 -5.09 -5.16
C GLY A 193 6.76 -3.60 -5.09
N PHE A 194 7.81 -2.83 -4.85
CA PHE A 194 7.77 -1.37 -4.78
C PHE A 194 8.63 -0.76 -5.89
N GLN A 195 8.07 0.24 -6.54
CA GLN A 195 8.69 0.95 -7.66
C GLN A 195 9.90 1.75 -7.22
N ASP A 196 10.98 1.66 -7.99
CA ASP A 196 12.06 2.64 -7.95
C ASP A 196 11.91 3.62 -9.13
N HIS A 197 11.29 4.77 -8.87
CA HIS A 197 11.11 5.86 -9.85
C HIS A 197 12.33 6.82 -9.89
N GLY A 198 13.43 6.48 -9.20
CA GLY A 198 14.55 7.40 -9.00
C GLY A 198 14.18 8.61 -8.12
N LEU A 199 13.20 8.44 -7.23
CA LEU A 199 12.79 9.42 -6.22
C LEU A 199 12.80 8.74 -4.84
N PRO A 200 13.10 9.47 -3.75
CA PRO A 200 13.07 8.90 -2.40
C PRO A 200 11.70 8.32 -2.03
N LEU A 201 11.72 7.14 -1.44
CA LEU A 201 10.57 6.46 -0.85
C LEU A 201 11.01 5.83 0.48
N MET A 202 10.21 5.99 1.52
CA MET A 202 10.39 5.29 2.78
C MET A 202 9.22 4.33 3.00
N LEU A 203 9.51 3.13 3.49
CA LEU A 203 8.53 2.08 3.78
C LEU A 203 8.79 1.52 5.17
N GLN A 204 7.74 1.14 5.89
CA GLN A 204 7.87 0.42 7.16
C GLN A 204 6.65 -0.43 7.44
N LYS A 205 6.76 -1.32 8.45
CA LYS A 205 5.67 -2.19 8.92
C LYS A 205 5.00 -2.97 7.77
N ILE A 206 5.83 -3.51 6.87
CA ILE A 206 5.37 -4.25 5.71
C ILE A 206 5.02 -5.67 6.14
N LYS A 207 3.77 -6.06 5.95
CA LYS A 207 3.28 -7.40 6.27
C LYS A 207 2.39 -7.92 5.15
N LEU A 208 2.41 -9.24 4.97
CA LEU A 208 1.61 -9.94 3.97
C LEU A 208 0.89 -11.13 4.60
N ARG A 209 -0.37 -11.33 4.25
CA ARG A 209 -1.13 -12.54 4.57
C ARG A 209 -1.61 -13.17 3.28
N GLU A 210 -1.23 -14.43 3.06
CA GLU A 210 -1.81 -15.23 1.98
C GLU A 210 -3.29 -15.48 2.28
N LEU A 211 -4.12 -15.36 1.24
CA LEU A 211 -5.54 -15.65 1.32
C LEU A 211 -5.83 -16.95 0.55
N PRO A 212 -6.88 -17.69 0.94
CA PRO A 212 -7.31 -18.89 0.21
C PRO A 212 -7.61 -18.58 -1.26
#